data_AF-A0A851N7L5-F1
#
_entry.id   AF-A0A851N7L5-F1
#
_cell.length_a   1.000
_cell.length_b   1.000
_cell.length_c   1.000
_cell.angle_alpha   90.00
_cell.angle_beta   90.00
_cell.angle_gamma   90.00
#
_symmetry.space_group_name_H-M   'P 1'
#
loop_
_entity.id
_entity.type
_entity.pdbx_description
1 polymer ?
#
loop_
_entity_poly.entity_id
_entity_poly.type
_entity_poly.pdbx_seq_one_letter_code
_entity_poly.pdbx_strand_id
1 'polypeptide(L)'
;ATIASTEIGLLLRDDVFVDFFNTFLNLPVFGQTPIYFSGTGQWDLWPELPSHLDPSPTALLAWLEKHRLPHFCKSSLCLHLVLCQKLLGFIRSGEAAELLNWKSADQWLLEKCISGSQGMRHFRAFVQGTAGGELTDFWLTTERLLDLDESDTSQRDLYLSLIHRLKATHLREGSSVITLCTTIVGSLPKAKHIQSISNRRDILRMMQEQALFMIQSYWLPKFFTHCKVGMEEEESCQPLLQEYQERLLQDDRQEPSGFSEITMHIKRGQGLSGPYCSLKAKAKIWALVKEGRGIQGMKMPSVQVKAERHPGSAGSTRESCLDKDALGSIPQQSEHPANTACGGKGGVACPRRPRPCAEQVTHLEDLCKEKVLSNLPSSAPLVQLPCLKEPVKTLRFLHWALSAETCAGRPFRDFLKRQNRSMETHLLDLWHDLEEFLPVVLDSGRENSFFLRHLTGDKICKTYLEEDSSEKLPLNTRTLTCLWNRLMFGEFSPWIFRAQKEICKMLCCFYEEFLADDDRTFLQFMCPGNDVPVPEKQGHTADRGECFLLSQRINQTLKLSQALHGTRNLEDVSSEHWQLLAARDLQKGGSIQAEVELLQCST
;
A
#
# COMPACT_ATOMS: atom_id res chain seq x y z
N ALA A 1 13.71 -1.34 -12.04
CA ALA A 1 12.81 -2.21 -12.78
C ALA A 1 12.92 -1.80 -14.23
N THR A 2 13.44 -2.69 -15.08
CA THR A 2 13.54 -2.41 -16.51
C THR A 2 12.24 -2.83 -17.18
N ILE A 3 11.43 -1.86 -17.60
CA ILE A 3 10.25 -2.09 -18.44
C ILE A 3 10.67 -2.16 -19.91
N ALA A 4 9.88 -2.84 -20.75
CA ALA A 4 10.24 -3.17 -22.13
C ALA A 4 10.38 -1.95 -23.07
N SER A 5 9.84 -0.79 -22.70
CA SER A 5 9.91 0.45 -23.48
C SER A 5 9.89 1.67 -22.55
N THR A 6 10.47 2.78 -22.99
CA THR A 6 10.30 4.10 -22.37
C THR A 6 9.23 4.94 -23.05
N GLU A 7 8.70 4.49 -24.18
CA GLU A 7 7.65 5.17 -24.92
C GLU A 7 6.29 4.78 -24.35
N ILE A 8 5.61 5.74 -23.72
CA ILE A 8 4.37 5.48 -23.00
C ILE A 8 3.24 5.08 -23.96
N GLY A 9 3.24 5.59 -25.19
CA GLY A 9 2.24 5.24 -26.20
C GLY A 9 2.23 3.74 -26.53
N LEU A 10 3.38 3.06 -26.45
CA LEU A 10 3.48 1.61 -26.63
C LEU A 10 3.04 0.87 -25.37
N LEU A 11 3.42 1.38 -24.19
CA LEU A 11 3.09 0.76 -22.90
C LEU A 11 1.58 0.78 -22.63
N LEU A 12 0.86 1.82 -23.07
CA LEU A 12 -0.59 1.96 -22.89
C LEU A 12 -1.43 0.95 -23.69
N ARG A 13 -0.79 0.12 -24.54
CA ARG A 13 -1.44 -1.01 -25.23
C ARG A 13 -1.60 -2.22 -24.32
N ASP A 14 -0.84 -2.31 -23.23
CA ASP A 14 -0.95 -3.36 -22.23
C ASP A 14 -1.90 -2.89 -21.11
N ASP A 15 -3.10 -3.47 -21.07
CA ASP A 15 -4.11 -3.16 -20.06
C ASP A 15 -3.61 -3.41 -18.62
N VAL A 16 -2.66 -4.33 -18.43
CA VAL A 16 -2.03 -4.57 -17.12
C VAL A 16 -1.12 -3.41 -16.75
N PHE A 17 -0.30 -2.91 -17.69
CA PHE A 17 0.49 -1.70 -17.47
C PHE A 17 -0.40 -0.51 -17.12
N VAL A 18 -1.50 -0.30 -17.88
CA VAL A 18 -2.44 0.80 -17.66
C VAL A 18 -2.99 0.77 -16.23
N ASP A 19 -3.38 -0.40 -15.72
CA ASP A 19 -3.89 -0.55 -14.35
C ASP A 19 -2.86 -0.13 -13.28
N PHE A 20 -1.62 -0.63 -13.38
CA PHE A 20 -0.55 -0.25 -12.45
C PHE A 20 -0.19 1.22 -12.57
N PHE A 21 -0.14 1.75 -13.79
CA PHE A 21 0.26 3.14 -14.04
C PHE A 21 -0.83 4.12 -13.58
N ASN A 22 -2.11 3.84 -13.84
CA ASN A 22 -3.22 4.60 -13.27
C ASN A 22 -3.16 4.60 -11.74
N THR A 23 -2.83 3.46 -11.11
CA THR A 23 -2.74 3.32 -9.64
C THR A 23 -1.67 4.24 -9.10
N PHE A 24 -0.50 4.25 -9.76
CA PHE A 24 0.60 5.14 -9.46
C PHE A 24 0.24 6.63 -9.65
N LEU A 25 -0.39 6.99 -10.78
CA LEU A 25 -0.72 8.37 -11.11
C LEU A 25 -1.73 9.01 -10.14
N ASN A 26 -2.52 8.18 -9.44
CA ASN A 26 -3.51 8.63 -8.46
C ASN A 26 -2.98 8.62 -7.01
N LEU A 27 -1.67 8.48 -6.81
CA LEU A 27 -1.06 8.64 -5.49
C LEU A 27 -1.18 10.10 -5.00
N PRO A 28 -1.49 10.32 -3.70
CA PRO A 28 -1.75 11.67 -3.16
C PRO A 28 -0.54 12.60 -3.17
N VAL A 29 0.66 12.11 -3.48
CA VAL A 29 1.86 12.97 -3.57
C VAL A 29 1.77 13.93 -4.77
N PHE A 30 1.25 13.48 -5.92
CA PHE A 30 1.24 14.24 -7.18
C PHE A 30 0.21 15.36 -7.20
N GLY A 31 0.52 16.48 -7.84
CA GLY A 31 -0.44 17.57 -8.09
C GLY A 31 -1.53 17.12 -9.05
N GLN A 32 -1.11 16.84 -10.28
CA GLN A 32 -1.94 16.32 -11.36
C GLN A 32 -2.04 14.79 -11.29
N THR A 33 -3.27 14.26 -11.28
CA THR A 33 -3.61 12.83 -11.20
C THR A 33 -4.46 12.41 -12.42
N PRO A 34 -3.82 12.09 -13.56
CA PRO A 34 -4.53 11.61 -14.75
C PRO A 34 -4.98 10.15 -14.62
N ILE A 35 -6.05 9.78 -15.34
CA ILE A 35 -6.52 8.41 -15.52
C ILE A 35 -6.73 8.13 -17.01
N TYR A 36 -6.25 6.99 -17.47
CA TYR A 36 -6.47 6.51 -18.83
C TYR A 36 -7.49 5.36 -18.86
N PHE A 37 -8.43 5.43 -19.79
CA PHE A 37 -9.41 4.37 -20.08
C PHE A 37 -9.06 3.72 -21.43
N SER A 38 -8.33 2.61 -21.41
CA SER A 38 -7.82 1.99 -22.65
C SER A 38 -8.93 1.55 -23.61
N GLY A 39 -10.09 1.13 -23.10
CA GLY A 39 -11.24 0.74 -23.94
C GLY A 39 -11.85 1.89 -24.75
N THR A 40 -11.60 3.15 -24.36
CA THR A 40 -12.11 4.35 -25.07
C THR A 40 -11.02 5.26 -25.61
N GLY A 41 -9.75 5.05 -25.22
CA GLY A 41 -8.65 5.97 -25.53
C GLY A 41 -8.72 7.29 -24.77
N GLN A 42 -9.60 7.41 -23.77
CA GLN A 42 -9.86 8.67 -23.09
C GLN A 42 -8.93 8.89 -21.90
N TRP A 43 -8.45 10.13 -21.74
CA TRP A 43 -7.79 10.63 -20.55
C TRP A 43 -8.71 11.54 -19.74
N ASP A 44 -8.88 11.22 -18.46
CA ASP A 44 -9.54 12.06 -17.48
C ASP A 44 -8.49 12.71 -16.58
N LEU A 45 -8.49 14.04 -16.55
CA LEU A 45 -7.50 14.85 -15.85
C LEU A 45 -8.08 15.40 -14.56
N TRP A 46 -7.28 15.36 -13.49
CA TRP A 46 -7.61 16.09 -12.28
C TRP A 46 -6.36 16.71 -11.63
N PRO A 47 -6.35 18.02 -11.33
CA PRO A 47 -7.36 19.02 -11.70
C PRO A 47 -7.63 19.11 -13.21
N GLU A 48 -8.85 19.51 -13.57
CA GLU A 48 -9.19 19.73 -14.98
C GLU A 48 -8.41 20.90 -15.56
N LEU A 49 -8.11 20.82 -16.86
CA LEU A 49 -7.53 21.92 -17.59
C LEU A 49 -8.56 23.03 -17.85
N PRO A 50 -8.17 24.31 -17.74
CA PRO A 50 -9.02 25.42 -18.15
C PRO A 50 -9.56 25.25 -19.58
N SER A 51 -10.84 25.55 -19.79
CA SER A 51 -11.56 25.27 -21.05
C SER A 51 -11.04 26.02 -22.28
N HIS A 52 -10.22 27.06 -22.08
CA HIS A 52 -9.58 27.82 -23.15
C HIS A 52 -8.31 27.17 -23.69
N LEU A 53 -7.83 26.10 -23.05
CA LEU A 53 -6.68 25.34 -23.49
C LEU A 53 -7.13 24.23 -24.42
N ASP A 54 -6.35 24.00 -25.49
CA ASP A 54 -6.54 22.86 -26.37
C ASP A 54 -5.51 21.79 -26.01
N PRO A 55 -5.87 20.79 -25.18
CA PRO A 55 -4.92 19.84 -24.65
C PRO A 55 -4.52 18.82 -25.73
N SER A 56 -3.22 18.73 -26.01
CA SER A 56 -2.68 17.71 -26.90
C SER A 56 -2.41 16.40 -26.14
N PRO A 57 -2.99 15.26 -26.55
CA PRO A 57 -2.61 13.94 -26.01
C PRO A 57 -1.10 13.68 -26.12
N THR A 58 -0.48 14.06 -27.24
CA THR A 58 0.98 13.90 -27.44
C THR A 58 1.79 14.69 -26.42
N ALA A 59 1.37 15.91 -26.09
CA ALA A 59 2.03 16.70 -25.06
C ALA A 59 1.88 16.06 -23.66
N LEU A 60 0.73 15.43 -23.40
CA LEU A 60 0.48 14.75 -22.12
C LEU A 60 1.38 13.53 -21.99
N LEU A 61 1.48 12.73 -23.05
CA LEU A 61 2.37 11.57 -23.10
C LEU A 61 3.83 11.99 -22.88
N ALA A 62 4.30 13.03 -23.57
CA ALA A 62 5.67 13.53 -23.39
C ALA A 62 5.93 14.04 -21.95
N TRP A 63 4.96 14.69 -21.32
CA TRP A 63 5.06 15.08 -19.92
C TRP A 63 5.09 13.87 -18.99
N LEU A 64 4.25 12.85 -19.21
CA LEU A 64 4.23 11.62 -18.44
C LEU A 64 5.57 10.86 -18.56
N GLU A 65 6.11 10.73 -19.77
CA GLU A 65 7.41 10.09 -20.03
C GLU A 65 8.55 10.81 -19.29
N LYS A 66 8.51 12.14 -19.24
CA LYS A 66 9.57 12.93 -18.60
C LYS A 66 9.43 13.01 -17.08
N HIS A 67 8.21 13.14 -16.57
CA HIS A 67 7.94 13.55 -15.18
C HIS A 67 7.24 12.50 -14.32
N ARG A 68 6.69 11.42 -14.90
CA ARG A 68 5.97 10.36 -14.16
C ARG A 68 6.61 8.99 -14.33
N LEU A 69 6.93 8.59 -15.56
CA LEU A 69 7.49 7.27 -15.86
C LEU A 69 8.81 6.97 -15.10
N PRO A 70 9.77 7.90 -14.96
CA PRO A 70 11.02 7.61 -14.22
C PRO A 70 10.75 7.30 -12.75
N HIS A 71 9.76 7.96 -12.16
CA HIS A 71 9.33 7.72 -10.78
C HIS A 71 8.54 6.42 -10.65
N PHE A 72 7.70 6.08 -11.65
CA PHE A 72 7.04 4.79 -11.71
C PHE A 72 8.07 3.65 -11.73
N CYS A 73 9.10 3.71 -12.58
CA CYS A 73 10.16 2.69 -12.63
C CYS A 73 10.95 2.56 -11.30
N LYS A 74 10.93 3.60 -10.47
CA LYS A 74 11.52 3.60 -9.13
C LYS A 74 10.58 3.00 -8.05
N SER A 75 9.29 2.83 -8.33
CA SER A 75 8.26 2.39 -7.37
C SER A 75 8.23 0.87 -7.12
N SER A 76 7.60 0.46 -6.02
CA SER A 76 7.23 -0.94 -5.77
C SER A 76 6.16 -1.45 -6.75
N LEU A 77 5.24 -0.59 -7.20
CA LEU A 77 4.22 -0.95 -8.19
C LEU A 77 4.84 -1.44 -9.49
N CYS A 78 5.90 -0.79 -9.96
CA CYS A 78 6.59 -1.23 -11.17
C CYS A 78 7.27 -2.60 -10.99
N LEU A 79 7.84 -2.90 -9.81
CA LEU A 79 8.38 -4.24 -9.53
C LEU A 79 7.27 -5.32 -9.54
N HIS A 80 6.09 -4.99 -9.00
CA HIS A 80 4.94 -5.89 -9.03
C HIS A 80 4.37 -6.06 -10.43
N LEU A 81 4.40 -5.02 -11.27
CA LEU A 81 4.08 -5.12 -12.69
C LEU A 81 5.04 -6.09 -13.39
N VAL A 82 6.35 -5.97 -13.18
CA VAL A 82 7.34 -6.88 -13.79
C VAL A 82 7.10 -8.32 -13.34
N LEU A 83 6.83 -8.53 -12.04
CA LEU A 83 6.47 -9.86 -11.53
C LEU A 83 5.18 -10.37 -12.19
N CYS A 84 4.13 -9.55 -12.23
CA CYS A 84 2.85 -9.87 -12.86
C CYS A 84 3.05 -10.29 -14.33
N GLN A 85 3.82 -9.52 -15.10
CA GLN A 85 4.15 -9.85 -16.50
C GLN A 85 4.91 -11.18 -16.63
N LYS A 86 5.82 -11.50 -15.69
CA LYS A 86 6.49 -12.81 -15.66
C LYS A 86 5.54 -13.97 -15.32
N LEU A 87 4.55 -13.75 -14.45
CA LEU A 87 3.52 -14.74 -14.16
C LEU A 87 2.59 -14.93 -15.36
N LEU A 88 2.13 -13.84 -15.98
CA LEU A 88 1.28 -13.87 -17.18
C LEU A 88 2.01 -14.53 -18.35
N GLY A 89 3.30 -14.22 -18.56
CA GLY A 89 4.12 -14.87 -19.58
C GLY A 89 4.23 -16.39 -19.37
N PHE A 90 4.34 -16.84 -18.12
CA PHE A 90 4.29 -18.27 -17.78
C PHE A 90 2.91 -18.87 -18.05
N ILE A 91 1.82 -18.22 -17.62
CA ILE A 91 0.45 -18.68 -17.85
C ILE A 91 0.17 -18.87 -19.35
N ARG A 92 0.64 -17.95 -20.20
CA ARG A 92 0.48 -17.97 -21.66
C ARG A 92 1.39 -18.99 -22.36
N SER A 93 2.41 -19.50 -21.69
CA SER A 93 3.36 -20.41 -22.32
C SER A 93 2.77 -21.81 -22.50
N GLY A 94 2.97 -22.40 -23.69
CA GLY A 94 2.55 -23.78 -23.95
C GLY A 94 3.23 -24.80 -23.04
N GLU A 95 4.50 -24.58 -22.72
CA GLU A 95 5.28 -25.44 -21.81
C GLU A 95 4.67 -25.49 -20.41
N ALA A 96 4.24 -24.35 -19.85
CA ALA A 96 3.56 -24.33 -18.55
C ALA A 96 2.18 -24.99 -18.61
N ALA A 97 1.44 -24.77 -19.70
CA ALA A 97 0.13 -25.37 -19.90
C ALA A 97 0.22 -26.91 -19.90
N GLU A 98 1.22 -27.47 -20.58
CA GLU A 98 1.51 -28.91 -20.56
C GLU A 98 1.97 -29.37 -19.18
N LEU A 99 2.91 -28.66 -18.55
CA LEU A 99 3.47 -29.03 -17.24
C LEU A 99 2.39 -29.11 -16.15
N LEU A 100 1.43 -28.18 -16.19
CA LEU A 100 0.40 -28.03 -15.16
C LEU A 100 -0.97 -28.58 -15.59
N ASN A 101 -1.06 -29.14 -16.80
CA ASN A 101 -2.29 -29.62 -17.43
C ASN A 101 -3.41 -28.56 -17.46
N TRP A 102 -3.06 -27.30 -17.76
CA TRP A 102 -4.03 -26.21 -17.90
C TRP A 102 -4.68 -26.21 -19.28
N LYS A 103 -5.99 -26.02 -19.32
CA LYS A 103 -6.73 -25.72 -20.56
C LYS A 103 -6.70 -24.22 -20.85
N SER A 104 -7.06 -23.83 -22.08
CA SER A 104 -7.23 -22.43 -22.47
C SER A 104 -8.18 -21.65 -21.55
N ALA A 105 -9.26 -22.30 -21.10
CA ALA A 105 -10.19 -21.73 -20.12
C ALA A 105 -9.53 -21.49 -18.75
N ASP A 106 -8.64 -22.38 -18.31
CA ASP A 106 -7.91 -22.24 -17.04
C ASP A 106 -6.91 -21.09 -17.13
N GLN A 107 -6.17 -20.99 -18.23
CA GLN A 107 -5.26 -19.89 -18.50
C GLN A 107 -6.00 -18.56 -18.49
N TRP A 108 -7.14 -18.46 -19.20
CA TRP A 108 -7.97 -17.25 -19.23
C TRP A 108 -8.42 -16.82 -17.82
N LEU A 109 -8.97 -17.74 -17.02
CA LEU A 109 -9.48 -17.41 -15.69
C LEU A 109 -8.33 -17.02 -14.75
N LEU A 110 -7.21 -17.76 -14.80
CA LEU A 110 -6.04 -17.45 -13.99
C LEU A 110 -5.42 -16.10 -14.36
N GLU A 111 -5.34 -15.76 -15.65
CA GLU A 111 -4.95 -14.42 -16.10
C GLU A 111 -5.87 -13.36 -15.52
N LYS A 112 -7.20 -13.58 -15.55
CA LYS A 112 -8.17 -12.65 -14.95
C LYS A 112 -7.98 -12.51 -13.44
N CYS A 113 -7.58 -13.55 -12.72
CA CYS A 113 -7.32 -13.46 -11.27
C CYS A 113 -6.05 -12.68 -10.94
N ILE A 114 -4.94 -12.94 -11.65
CA ILE A 114 -3.62 -12.38 -11.32
C ILE A 114 -3.37 -10.99 -11.92
N SER A 115 -4.05 -10.63 -13.01
CA SER A 115 -3.79 -9.39 -13.72
C SER A 115 -4.05 -8.14 -12.87
N GLY A 116 -3.26 -7.10 -13.10
CA GLY A 116 -3.40 -5.80 -12.44
C GLY A 116 -2.93 -5.77 -10.98
N SER A 117 -2.93 -4.57 -10.43
CA SER A 117 -2.49 -4.25 -9.08
C SER A 117 -3.30 -4.97 -7.99
N GLN A 118 -4.62 -5.07 -8.14
CA GLN A 118 -5.46 -5.84 -7.20
C GLN A 118 -5.24 -7.35 -7.28
N GLY A 119 -4.99 -7.88 -8.49
CA GLY A 119 -4.68 -9.29 -8.67
C GLY A 119 -3.38 -9.66 -7.96
N MET A 120 -2.37 -8.79 -8.10
CA MET A 120 -1.12 -8.93 -7.34
C MET A 120 -1.29 -8.73 -5.83
N ARG A 121 -2.16 -7.81 -5.38
CA ARG A 121 -2.46 -7.65 -3.94
C ARG A 121 -3.10 -8.92 -3.39
N HIS A 122 -4.05 -9.49 -4.10
CA HIS A 122 -4.73 -10.71 -3.71
C HIS A 122 -3.75 -11.90 -3.68
N PHE A 123 -2.92 -12.06 -4.71
CA PHE A 123 -1.86 -13.07 -4.70
C PHE A 123 -0.90 -12.91 -3.51
N ARG A 124 -0.47 -11.67 -3.22
CA ARG A 124 0.38 -11.34 -2.08
C ARG A 124 -0.27 -11.71 -0.75
N ALA A 125 -1.56 -11.42 -0.58
CA ALA A 125 -2.33 -11.79 0.61
C ALA A 125 -2.42 -13.31 0.75
N PHE A 126 -2.72 -14.03 -0.33
CA PHE A 126 -2.77 -15.49 -0.33
C PHE A 126 -1.46 -16.16 0.11
N VAL A 127 -0.31 -15.66 -0.35
CA VAL A 127 1.00 -16.24 0.02
C VAL A 127 1.57 -15.70 1.34
N GLN A 128 0.87 -14.77 2.01
CA GLN A 128 1.35 -14.13 3.23
C GLN A 128 1.57 -15.16 4.36
N GLY A 129 2.69 -15.03 5.07
CA GLY A 129 3.04 -15.95 6.17
C GLY A 129 3.48 -17.35 5.71
N THR A 130 3.57 -17.59 4.40
CA THR A 130 4.06 -18.86 3.83
C THR A 130 5.45 -18.69 3.18
N ALA A 131 6.08 -19.81 2.81
CA ALA A 131 7.31 -19.79 2.01
C ALA A 131 7.12 -19.07 0.66
N GLY A 132 5.92 -19.06 0.08
CA GLY A 132 5.61 -18.32 -1.15
C GLY A 132 5.74 -16.80 -0.95
N GLY A 133 5.35 -16.30 0.22
CA GLY A 133 5.52 -14.91 0.61
C GLY A 133 7.00 -14.55 0.72
N GLU A 134 7.80 -15.39 1.39
CA GLU A 134 9.24 -15.19 1.51
C GLU A 134 9.96 -15.20 0.15
N LEU A 135 9.60 -16.13 -0.74
CA LEU A 135 10.13 -16.20 -2.11
C LEU A 135 9.77 -14.96 -2.92
N THR A 136 8.53 -14.47 -2.78
CA THR A 136 8.06 -13.26 -3.50
C THR A 136 8.78 -12.01 -3.00
N ASP A 137 8.91 -11.83 -1.69
CA ASP A 137 9.65 -10.72 -1.08
C ASP A 137 11.13 -10.75 -1.48
N PHE A 138 11.74 -11.94 -1.48
CA PHE A 138 13.11 -12.14 -1.95
C PHE A 138 13.26 -11.78 -3.43
N TRP A 139 12.35 -12.24 -4.28
CA TRP A 139 12.37 -11.97 -5.71
C TRP A 139 12.30 -10.47 -5.99
N LEU A 140 11.35 -9.76 -5.37
CA LEU A 140 11.16 -8.31 -5.54
C LEU A 140 12.37 -7.50 -5.07
N THR A 141 12.92 -7.87 -3.91
CA THR A 141 14.09 -7.20 -3.32
C THR A 141 15.34 -7.44 -4.18
N THR A 142 15.50 -8.66 -4.69
CA THR A 142 16.63 -9.03 -5.54
C THR A 142 16.53 -8.39 -6.92
N GLU A 143 15.35 -8.33 -7.52
CA GLU A 143 15.12 -7.63 -8.79
C GLU A 143 15.54 -6.16 -8.67
N ARG A 144 15.11 -5.51 -7.59
CA ARG A 144 15.50 -4.13 -7.32
C ARG A 144 17.01 -3.97 -7.16
N LEU A 145 17.65 -4.89 -6.43
CA LEU A 145 19.08 -4.85 -6.19
C LEU A 145 19.89 -5.07 -7.47
N LEU A 146 19.47 -6.02 -8.31
CA LEU A 146 20.13 -6.38 -9.57
C LEU A 146 19.99 -5.31 -10.66
N ASP A 147 19.04 -4.39 -10.53
CA ASP A 147 18.90 -3.23 -11.39
C ASP A 147 19.79 -2.04 -10.98
N LEU A 148 20.37 -2.06 -9.77
CA LEU A 148 21.24 -0.97 -9.32
C LEU A 148 22.63 -1.09 -9.94
N ASP A 149 23.21 0.07 -10.26
CA ASP A 149 24.61 0.17 -10.65
C ASP A 149 25.49 0.23 -9.39
N GLU A 150 26.39 -0.75 -9.25
CA GLU A 150 27.31 -0.82 -8.11
C GLU A 150 28.35 0.30 -8.12
N SER A 151 28.60 0.89 -9.29
CA SER A 151 29.55 2.00 -9.47
C SER A 151 28.92 3.37 -9.22
N ASP A 152 27.59 3.48 -9.19
CA ASP A 152 26.88 4.72 -8.91
C ASP A 152 26.89 5.03 -7.40
N THR A 153 27.76 5.96 -7.01
CA THR A 153 27.86 6.45 -5.63
C THR A 153 26.55 6.98 -5.06
N SER A 154 25.63 7.46 -5.91
CA SER A 154 24.33 7.99 -5.49
C SER A 154 23.34 6.89 -5.06
N GLN A 155 23.57 5.64 -5.49
CA GLN A 155 22.72 4.48 -5.20
C GLN A 155 23.31 3.55 -4.14
N ARG A 156 24.53 3.83 -3.68
CA ARG A 156 25.29 2.98 -2.74
C ARG A 156 24.53 2.71 -1.44
N ASP A 157 23.89 3.72 -0.86
CA ASP A 157 23.13 3.56 0.39
C ASP A 157 21.92 2.65 0.21
N LEU A 158 21.21 2.79 -0.90
CA LEU A 158 20.08 1.92 -1.25
C LEU A 158 20.54 0.49 -1.46
N TYR A 159 21.64 0.28 -2.19
CA TYR A 159 22.25 -1.02 -2.42
C TYR A 159 22.61 -1.71 -1.09
N LEU A 160 23.33 -1.01 -0.20
CA LEU A 160 23.72 -1.54 1.10
C LEU A 160 22.49 -1.87 1.98
N SER A 161 21.49 -0.99 1.99
CA SER A 161 20.23 -1.20 2.72
C SER A 161 19.51 -2.47 2.24
N LEU A 162 19.40 -2.67 0.92
CA LEU A 162 18.75 -3.86 0.35
C LEU A 162 19.53 -5.14 0.67
N ILE A 163 20.87 -5.12 0.58
CA ILE A 163 21.69 -6.28 0.96
C ILE A 163 21.54 -6.62 2.44
N HIS A 164 21.58 -5.63 3.33
CA HIS A 164 21.40 -5.86 4.76
C HIS A 164 20.01 -6.42 5.05
N ARG A 165 18.97 -5.91 4.38
CA ARG A 165 17.60 -6.44 4.48
C ARG A 165 17.54 -7.90 4.02
N LEU A 166 18.11 -8.24 2.85
CA LEU A 166 18.17 -9.62 2.34
C LEU A 166 18.86 -10.56 3.33
N LYS A 167 20.01 -10.16 3.89
CA LYS A 167 20.74 -10.95 4.91
C LYS A 167 19.93 -11.16 6.19
N ALA A 168 19.24 -10.12 6.65
CA ALA A 168 18.45 -10.16 7.88
C ALA A 168 17.19 -11.05 7.77
N THR A 169 16.64 -11.18 6.56
CA THR A 169 15.31 -11.77 6.33
C THR A 169 15.37 -13.08 5.55
N HIS A 170 16.02 -13.10 4.38
CA HIS A 170 15.93 -14.18 3.40
C HIS A 170 17.20 -15.04 3.28
N LEU A 171 18.39 -14.48 3.57
CA LEU A 171 19.68 -15.17 3.40
C LEU A 171 20.28 -15.59 4.75
N ARG A 172 19.46 -16.26 5.58
CA ARG A 172 19.85 -16.73 6.90
C ARG A 172 19.45 -18.19 7.09
N GLU A 173 20.05 -18.84 8.08
CA GLU A 173 19.70 -20.22 8.45
C GLU A 173 18.23 -20.30 8.85
N GLY A 174 17.51 -21.31 8.34
CA GLY A 174 16.08 -21.50 8.56
C GLY A 174 15.15 -20.69 7.63
N SER A 175 15.67 -19.85 6.74
CA SER A 175 14.86 -19.18 5.70
C SER A 175 14.42 -20.16 4.62
N SER A 176 13.15 -20.07 4.18
CA SER A 176 12.63 -20.88 3.09
C SER A 176 13.41 -20.67 1.79
N VAL A 177 13.91 -19.45 1.57
CA VAL A 177 14.69 -19.09 0.38
C VAL A 177 16.01 -19.88 0.34
N ILE A 178 16.72 -19.98 1.46
CA ILE A 178 17.97 -20.78 1.50
C ILE A 178 17.66 -22.26 1.29
N THR A 179 16.62 -22.77 1.95
CA THR A 179 16.24 -24.19 1.81
C THR A 179 15.85 -24.56 0.38
N LEU A 180 15.06 -23.70 -0.30
CA LEU A 180 14.47 -24.00 -1.61
C LEU A 180 15.34 -23.55 -2.79
N CYS A 181 16.15 -22.50 -2.64
CA CYS A 181 16.94 -21.95 -3.75
C CYS A 181 18.41 -22.40 -3.74
N THR A 182 18.97 -22.87 -2.62
CA THR A 182 20.39 -23.29 -2.54
C THR A 182 20.62 -24.77 -2.87
N THR A 183 19.60 -25.62 -2.76
CA THR A 183 19.66 -27.08 -3.01
C THR A 183 20.04 -27.45 -4.46
N ILE A 184 19.93 -26.52 -5.41
CA ILE A 184 20.26 -26.73 -6.83
C ILE A 184 21.65 -26.18 -7.22
N VAL A 185 22.16 -25.18 -6.47
CA VAL A 185 23.54 -24.68 -6.68
C VAL A 185 24.58 -25.78 -6.45
N GLY A 186 24.26 -26.77 -5.61
CA GLY A 186 25.11 -27.94 -5.35
C GLY A 186 24.91 -29.15 -6.28
N SER A 187 23.82 -29.20 -7.08
CA SER A 187 23.44 -30.40 -7.85
C SER A 187 23.42 -30.23 -9.37
N LEU A 188 23.85 -29.07 -9.90
CA LEU A 188 23.96 -28.88 -11.34
C LEU A 188 25.07 -29.77 -11.93
N PRO A 189 24.79 -30.62 -12.94
CA PRO A 189 25.82 -31.36 -13.65
C PRO A 189 26.82 -30.37 -14.25
N LYS A 190 28.11 -30.74 -14.26
CA LYS A 190 29.18 -30.06 -15.00
C LYS A 190 28.82 -30.02 -16.50
N ALA A 191 27.94 -29.12 -16.90
CA ALA A 191 27.76 -28.72 -18.28
C ALA A 191 29.06 -28.04 -18.70
N LYS A 192 29.72 -28.67 -19.66
CA LYS A 192 31.04 -28.31 -20.17
C LYS A 192 30.98 -26.85 -20.64
N HIS A 193 31.98 -26.07 -20.23
CA HIS A 193 32.15 -24.62 -20.46
C HIS A 193 31.42 -23.65 -19.50
N ILE A 194 31.89 -23.58 -18.24
CA ILE A 194 31.89 -22.32 -17.48
C ILE A 194 33.32 -22.11 -16.96
N GLN A 195 34.14 -21.42 -17.76
CA GLN A 195 35.19 -20.58 -17.19
C GLN A 195 34.47 -19.38 -16.59
N SER A 196 34.52 -19.17 -15.27
CA SER A 196 34.48 -17.85 -14.62
C SER A 196 34.14 -17.99 -13.13
N ILE A 197 34.81 -17.19 -12.32
CA ILE A 197 34.51 -16.96 -10.90
C ILE A 197 33.05 -16.50 -10.78
N SER A 198 32.18 -17.27 -10.13
CA SER A 198 30.81 -16.83 -9.85
C SER A 198 30.88 -15.65 -8.88
N ASN A 199 30.50 -14.46 -9.34
CA ASN A 199 30.44 -13.29 -8.48
C ASN A 199 29.16 -13.37 -7.62
N ARG A 200 29.07 -12.57 -6.54
CA ARG A 200 27.90 -12.58 -5.64
C ARG A 200 26.58 -12.26 -6.36
N ARG A 201 26.63 -11.46 -7.42
CA ARG A 201 25.48 -11.03 -8.21
C ARG A 201 24.92 -12.19 -9.06
N ASP A 202 25.80 -13.04 -9.59
CA ASP A 202 25.42 -14.24 -10.35
C ASP A 202 24.68 -15.25 -9.45
N ILE A 203 25.17 -15.46 -8.22
CA ILE A 203 24.51 -16.33 -7.23
C ILE A 203 23.11 -15.82 -6.92
N LEU A 204 22.96 -14.51 -6.68
CA LEU A 204 21.66 -13.90 -6.42
C LEU A 204 20.71 -14.04 -7.61
N ARG A 205 21.20 -13.90 -8.84
CA ARG A 205 20.41 -14.10 -10.07
C ARG A 205 19.91 -15.53 -10.18
N MET A 206 20.78 -16.52 -9.97
CA MET A 206 20.38 -17.94 -9.97
C MET A 206 19.32 -18.24 -8.90
N MET A 207 19.51 -17.73 -7.68
CA MET A 207 18.53 -17.91 -6.62
C MET A 207 17.20 -17.23 -6.95
N GLN A 208 17.25 -16.06 -7.58
CA GLN A 208 16.06 -15.32 -8.00
C GLN A 208 15.27 -16.08 -9.08
N GLU A 209 15.95 -16.63 -10.09
CA GLU A 209 15.33 -17.46 -11.12
C GLU A 209 14.66 -18.70 -10.51
N GLN A 210 15.34 -19.36 -9.57
CA GLN A 210 14.75 -20.49 -8.86
C GLN A 210 13.53 -20.08 -8.03
N ALA A 211 13.58 -18.94 -7.34
CA ALA A 211 12.44 -18.42 -6.59
C ALA A 211 11.26 -18.14 -7.51
N LEU A 212 11.49 -17.52 -8.67
CA LEU A 212 10.46 -17.28 -9.68
C LEU A 212 9.84 -18.58 -10.19
N PHE A 213 10.66 -19.58 -10.50
CA PHE A 213 10.18 -20.89 -10.94
C PHE A 213 9.30 -21.55 -9.88
N MET A 214 9.66 -21.49 -8.59
CA MET A 214 8.84 -22.04 -7.50
C MET A 214 7.53 -21.26 -7.33
N ILE A 215 7.55 -19.94 -7.50
CA ILE A 215 6.34 -19.11 -7.50
C ILE A 215 5.40 -19.56 -8.63
N GLN A 216 5.94 -19.73 -9.85
CA GLN A 216 5.19 -20.11 -11.06
C GLN A 216 4.67 -21.54 -11.05
N SER A 217 5.49 -22.51 -10.64
CA SER A 217 5.16 -23.95 -10.74
C SER A 217 4.42 -24.50 -9.52
N TYR A 218 4.50 -23.85 -8.36
CA TYR A 218 3.90 -24.36 -7.12
C TYR A 218 2.88 -23.42 -6.50
N TRP A 219 3.22 -22.14 -6.33
CA TRP A 219 2.33 -21.19 -5.64
C TRP A 219 1.21 -20.68 -6.54
N LEU A 220 1.49 -20.45 -7.82
CA LEU A 220 0.51 -19.97 -8.78
C LEU A 220 -0.64 -20.98 -9.04
N PRO A 221 -0.40 -22.30 -9.21
CA PRO A 221 -1.49 -23.29 -9.29
C PRO A 221 -2.32 -23.36 -8.01
N LYS A 222 -1.69 -23.25 -6.83
CA LYS A 222 -2.43 -23.23 -5.56
C LYS A 222 -3.29 -21.99 -5.41
N PHE A 223 -2.77 -20.84 -5.83
CA PHE A 223 -3.52 -19.60 -5.89
C PHE A 223 -4.71 -19.73 -6.85
N PHE A 224 -4.54 -20.39 -7.99
CA PHE A 224 -5.63 -20.65 -8.92
C PHE A 224 -6.75 -21.50 -8.27
N THR A 225 -6.39 -22.59 -7.60
CA THR A 225 -7.36 -23.40 -6.85
C THR A 225 -8.09 -22.58 -5.80
N HIS A 226 -7.36 -21.74 -5.05
CA HIS A 226 -7.96 -20.82 -4.08
C HIS A 226 -8.96 -19.86 -4.74
N CYS A 227 -8.62 -19.31 -5.91
CA CYS A 227 -9.53 -18.43 -6.67
C CYS A 227 -10.81 -19.14 -7.09
N LYS A 228 -10.72 -20.37 -7.61
CA LYS A 228 -11.91 -21.12 -8.03
C LYS A 228 -12.87 -21.35 -6.86
N VAL A 229 -12.34 -21.79 -5.72
CA VAL A 229 -13.15 -22.01 -4.50
C VAL A 229 -13.78 -20.70 -4.02
N GLY A 230 -13.02 -19.61 -3.94
CA GLY A 230 -13.56 -18.32 -3.49
C GLY A 230 -14.63 -17.75 -4.43
N MET A 231 -14.47 -17.94 -5.75
CA MET A 231 -15.47 -17.52 -6.73
C MET A 231 -16.74 -18.37 -6.68
N GLU A 232 -16.64 -19.66 -6.35
CA GLU A 232 -17.80 -20.55 -6.17
C GLU A 232 -18.64 -20.16 -4.94
N GLU A 233 -18.00 -19.61 -3.90
CA GLU A 233 -18.66 -19.16 -2.67
C GLU A 233 -19.33 -17.78 -2.81
N GLU A 234 -18.89 -16.93 -3.74
CA GLU A 234 -19.38 -15.55 -3.88
C GLU A 234 -20.38 -15.39 -5.04
N GLU A 235 -21.60 -14.92 -4.75
CA GLU A 235 -22.67 -14.77 -5.73
C GLU A 235 -22.33 -13.76 -6.85
N SER A 236 -21.57 -12.70 -6.55
CA SER A 236 -21.16 -11.73 -7.57
C SER A 236 -20.27 -12.33 -8.66
N CYS A 237 -19.58 -13.44 -8.38
CA CYS A 237 -18.68 -14.10 -9.33
C CYS A 237 -19.39 -15.07 -10.29
N GLN A 238 -20.70 -15.29 -10.14
CA GLN A 238 -21.47 -16.21 -11.00
C GLN A 238 -21.33 -15.91 -12.51
N PRO A 239 -21.36 -14.65 -12.98
CA PRO A 239 -21.16 -14.35 -14.40
C PRO A 239 -19.78 -14.80 -14.92
N LEU A 240 -18.72 -14.65 -14.11
CA LEU A 240 -17.37 -15.08 -14.47
C LEU A 240 -17.25 -16.60 -14.52
N LEU A 241 -17.90 -17.30 -13.57
CA LEU A 241 -17.94 -18.77 -13.56
C LEU A 241 -18.71 -19.32 -14.76
N GLN A 242 -19.80 -18.65 -15.16
CA GLN A 242 -20.54 -19.01 -16.36
C GLN A 242 -19.69 -18.86 -17.62
N GLU A 243 -18.98 -17.74 -17.80
CA GLU A 243 -18.08 -17.55 -18.95
C GLU A 243 -16.94 -18.59 -18.94
N TYR A 244 -16.40 -18.92 -17.77
CA TYR A 244 -15.41 -19.99 -17.64
C TYR A 244 -15.96 -21.36 -18.09
N GLN A 245 -17.18 -21.72 -17.69
CA GLN A 245 -17.83 -22.97 -18.10
C GLN A 245 -18.09 -23.00 -19.61
N GLU A 246 -18.55 -21.89 -20.19
CA GLU A 246 -18.78 -21.77 -21.64
C GLU A 246 -17.47 -21.96 -22.42
N ARG A 247 -16.37 -21.33 -21.98
CA ARG A 247 -15.03 -21.50 -22.55
C ARG A 247 -14.48 -22.91 -22.39
N LEU A 248 -14.85 -23.61 -21.31
CA LEU A 248 -14.41 -24.99 -21.07
C LEU A 248 -15.10 -26.00 -21.97
N LEU A 249 -16.32 -25.68 -22.45
CA LEU A 249 -17.10 -26.48 -23.40
C LEU A 249 -16.76 -26.18 -24.86
N GLN A 250 -16.20 -25.01 -25.17
CA GLN A 250 -15.74 -24.65 -26.50
C GLN A 250 -14.29 -25.11 -26.69
N ASP A 251 -14.09 -26.20 -27.43
CA ASP A 251 -12.77 -26.54 -27.98
C ASP A 251 -12.43 -25.53 -29.08
N ASP A 252 -11.69 -24.51 -28.65
CA ASP A 252 -10.85 -23.63 -29.44
C ASP A 252 -11.55 -22.86 -30.56
N ARG A 253 -11.88 -21.58 -30.33
CA ARG A 253 -11.99 -20.63 -31.44
C ARG A 253 -11.75 -19.16 -31.09
N GLN A 254 -10.73 -18.65 -31.80
CA GLN A 254 -10.45 -17.28 -32.21
C GLN A 254 -10.19 -16.25 -31.11
N GLU A 255 -8.91 -15.87 -31.02
CA GLU A 255 -8.53 -14.54 -30.59
C GLU A 255 -9.33 -13.49 -31.38
N PRO A 256 -9.90 -12.47 -30.71
CA PRO A 256 -10.42 -11.30 -31.39
C PRO A 256 -9.28 -10.66 -32.18
N SER A 257 -9.41 -10.74 -33.51
CA SER A 257 -8.57 -10.06 -34.48
C SER A 257 -8.84 -8.55 -34.44
N GLY A 258 -7.77 -7.78 -34.35
CA GLY A 258 -7.72 -6.37 -34.75
C GLY A 258 -7.78 -5.38 -33.61
N PHE A 259 -6.62 -5.02 -33.06
CA PHE A 259 -6.47 -3.73 -32.40
C PHE A 259 -6.77 -2.65 -33.44
N SER A 260 -7.94 -2.04 -33.34
CA SER A 260 -8.17 -0.77 -34.03
C SER A 260 -7.26 0.28 -33.40
N GLU A 261 -6.67 1.15 -34.21
CA GLU A 261 -5.88 2.28 -33.73
C GLU A 261 -6.82 3.21 -32.93
N ILE A 262 -6.87 3.02 -31.61
CA ILE A 262 -7.68 3.85 -30.73
C ILE A 262 -7.02 5.22 -30.69
N THR A 263 -7.70 6.22 -31.26
CA THR A 263 -7.25 7.62 -31.21
C THR A 263 -7.42 8.12 -29.78
N MET A 264 -6.34 8.55 -29.15
CA MET A 264 -6.39 9.07 -27.78
C MET A 264 -6.98 10.48 -27.75
N HIS A 265 -7.80 10.77 -26.74
CA HIS A 265 -8.34 12.11 -26.51
C HIS A 265 -8.36 12.47 -25.02
N ILE A 266 -8.31 13.76 -24.72
CA ILE A 266 -8.40 14.28 -23.35
C ILE A 266 -9.82 14.81 -23.14
N LYS A 267 -10.47 14.36 -22.06
CA LYS A 267 -11.80 14.84 -21.67
C LYS A 267 -11.75 16.35 -21.42
N ARG A 268 -12.61 17.09 -22.11
CA ARG A 268 -12.69 18.55 -21.98
C ARG A 268 -13.37 18.93 -20.67
N GLY A 269 -12.73 19.83 -19.91
CA GLY A 269 -13.28 20.33 -18.65
C GLY A 269 -14.57 21.13 -18.85
N GLN A 270 -15.53 20.95 -17.95
CA GLN A 270 -16.82 21.64 -18.00
C GLN A 270 -16.72 22.99 -17.26
N GLY A 271 -16.29 24.04 -17.98
CA GLY A 271 -16.52 25.43 -17.57
C GLY A 271 -15.64 26.00 -16.45
N LEU A 272 -14.50 25.38 -16.11
CA LEU A 272 -13.56 25.97 -15.13
C LEU A 272 -12.77 27.12 -15.77
N SER A 273 -13.21 28.36 -15.51
CA SER A 273 -12.55 29.59 -15.95
C SER A 273 -11.42 30.07 -15.02
N GLY A 274 -11.15 29.37 -13.91
CA GLY A 274 -10.13 29.76 -12.93
C GLY A 274 -8.70 29.35 -13.34
N PRO A 275 -7.66 29.95 -12.74
CA PRO A 275 -6.28 29.53 -12.95
C PRO A 275 -6.06 28.11 -12.39
N TYR A 276 -5.43 27.26 -13.19
CA TYR A 276 -5.05 25.90 -12.80
C TYR A 276 -4.18 25.90 -11.55
N CYS A 277 -4.54 25.09 -10.55
CA CYS A 277 -3.80 25.00 -9.29
C CYS A 277 -4.15 23.72 -8.52
N SER A 278 -3.20 22.79 -8.47
CA SER A 278 -3.32 21.54 -7.71
C SER A 278 -3.49 21.79 -6.22
N LEU A 279 -2.80 22.79 -5.66
CA LEU A 279 -2.93 23.13 -4.25
C LEU A 279 -4.38 23.52 -3.89
N LYS A 280 -5.03 24.37 -4.70
CA LYS A 280 -6.43 24.77 -4.48
C LYS A 280 -7.39 23.60 -4.65
N ALA A 281 -7.18 22.77 -5.66
CA ALA A 281 -8.02 21.61 -5.91
C ALA A 281 -7.91 20.57 -4.78
N LYS A 282 -6.68 20.28 -4.34
CA LYS A 282 -6.42 19.41 -3.19
C LYS A 282 -7.00 19.97 -1.91
N ALA A 283 -6.92 21.28 -1.67
CA ALA A 283 -7.54 21.92 -0.51
C ALA A 283 -9.06 21.66 -0.41
N LYS A 284 -9.76 21.50 -1.54
CA LYS A 284 -11.19 21.11 -1.54
C LYS A 284 -11.38 19.68 -1.01
N ILE A 285 -10.55 18.74 -1.44
CA ILE A 285 -10.54 17.36 -0.92
C ILE A 285 -10.21 17.35 0.58
N TRP A 286 -9.21 18.14 1.00
CA TRP A 286 -8.76 18.20 2.40
C TRP A 286 -9.87 18.66 3.34
N ALA A 287 -10.73 19.57 2.88
CA ALA A 287 -11.87 20.05 3.64
C ALA A 287 -12.89 18.92 3.92
N LEU A 288 -13.16 18.05 2.94
CA LEU A 288 -14.11 16.94 3.10
C LEU A 288 -13.60 15.85 4.03
N VAL A 289 -12.30 15.52 3.96
CA VAL A 289 -11.66 14.53 4.85
C VAL A 289 -11.66 14.98 6.33
N LYS A 290 -11.79 16.29 6.59
CA LYS A 290 -11.98 16.82 7.95
C LYS A 290 -13.42 16.62 8.46
N GLU A 291 -14.41 16.75 7.58
CA GLU A 291 -15.83 16.76 7.92
C GLU A 291 -16.39 15.34 8.12
N GLY A 292 -15.91 14.35 7.36
CA GLY A 292 -16.34 12.95 7.46
C GLY A 292 -16.09 12.28 8.82
N ARG A 293 -15.21 12.83 9.66
CA ARG A 293 -15.01 12.37 11.05
C ARG A 293 -15.99 12.97 12.06
N GLY A 294 -16.75 13.98 11.67
CA GLY A 294 -17.77 14.63 12.50
C GLY A 294 -19.17 14.02 12.34
N ILE A 295 -19.43 13.29 11.25
CA ILE A 295 -20.77 12.78 10.92
C ILE A 295 -21.06 11.42 11.55
N GLN A 296 -20.03 10.64 11.90
CA GLN A 296 -20.21 9.36 12.63
C GLN A 296 -20.64 9.56 14.11
N GLY A 297 -20.74 10.82 14.57
CA GLY A 297 -21.14 11.19 15.93
C GLY A 297 -22.43 12.03 16.01
N MET A 298 -23.24 12.13 14.96
CA MET A 298 -24.58 12.72 15.04
C MET A 298 -25.64 11.61 15.00
N LYS A 299 -26.37 11.53 16.12
CA LYS A 299 -27.50 10.64 16.37
C LYS A 299 -28.41 10.49 15.15
N MET A 300 -28.69 9.25 14.78
CA MET A 300 -29.87 8.89 13.99
C MET A 300 -31.12 9.55 14.60
N PRO A 301 -31.95 10.26 13.81
CA PRO A 301 -33.30 10.59 14.25
C PRO A 301 -34.06 9.27 14.34
N SER A 302 -34.50 8.91 15.55
CA SER A 302 -35.38 7.77 15.77
C SER A 302 -36.60 7.90 14.87
N VAL A 303 -36.70 7.03 13.86
CA VAL A 303 -37.93 6.80 13.12
C VAL A 303 -38.93 6.25 14.12
N GLN A 304 -39.86 7.09 14.55
CA GLN A 304 -41.04 6.67 15.30
C GLN A 304 -41.90 5.82 14.36
N VAL A 305 -41.78 4.50 14.48
CA VAL A 305 -42.76 3.58 13.90
C VAL A 305 -44.03 3.70 14.73
N LYS A 306 -45.01 4.42 14.19
CA LYS A 306 -46.41 4.36 14.60
C LYS A 306 -46.90 2.94 14.32
N ALA A 307 -47.11 2.16 15.38
CA ALA A 307 -47.77 0.86 15.27
C ALA A 307 -49.25 1.10 14.92
N GLU A 308 -49.63 0.82 13.68
CA GLU A 308 -51.03 0.69 13.30
C GLU A 308 -51.62 -0.60 13.88
N ARG A 309 -52.70 -0.41 14.63
CA ARG A 309 -53.56 -1.45 15.17
C ARG A 309 -54.31 -2.13 14.02
N HIS A 310 -54.35 -3.46 14.02
CA HIS A 310 -55.58 -4.16 13.68
C HIS A 310 -55.91 -5.26 14.70
N PRO A 311 -57.21 -5.51 14.94
CA PRO A 311 -57.71 -6.21 16.12
C PRO A 311 -57.90 -7.71 15.86
N GLY A 312 -57.64 -8.52 16.90
CA GLY A 312 -57.96 -9.94 16.92
C GLY A 312 -58.29 -10.36 18.35
N SER A 313 -59.57 -10.66 18.57
CA SER A 313 -60.22 -10.80 19.87
C SER A 313 -60.07 -12.21 20.47
N ALA A 314 -59.86 -12.21 21.80
CA ALA A 314 -60.36 -13.13 22.84
C ALA A 314 -60.05 -14.64 22.78
N GLY A 315 -59.41 -15.11 23.85
CA GLY A 315 -59.34 -16.50 24.27
C GLY A 315 -58.74 -16.65 25.67
N SER A 316 -59.60 -16.51 26.68
CA SER A 316 -59.36 -16.81 28.10
C SER A 316 -58.81 -18.22 28.34
N THR A 317 -57.94 -18.45 29.35
CA THR A 317 -58.23 -19.26 30.58
C THR A 317 -56.98 -19.43 31.48
N ARG A 318 -57.28 -19.54 32.78
CA ARG A 318 -56.52 -19.62 34.04
C ARG A 318 -55.47 -20.74 34.24
N GLU A 319 -54.75 -20.60 35.37
CA GLU A 319 -54.17 -21.63 36.30
C GLU A 319 -52.80 -22.24 35.90
N SER A 320 -51.85 -22.62 36.78
CA SER A 320 -51.66 -22.56 38.26
C SER A 320 -50.25 -23.09 38.65
N CYS A 321 -49.64 -22.46 39.67
CA CYS A 321 -48.80 -22.95 40.80
C CYS A 321 -48.09 -24.35 40.86
N LEU A 322 -46.84 -24.32 41.40
CA LEU A 322 -46.18 -25.18 42.45
C LEU A 322 -45.92 -26.68 42.13
N ASP A 323 -44.96 -27.47 42.67
CA ASP A 323 -43.95 -27.41 43.75
C ASP A 323 -42.93 -28.61 43.63
N LYS A 324 -41.81 -28.52 44.38
CA LYS A 324 -41.06 -29.58 45.16
C LYS A 324 -40.14 -30.70 44.57
N ASP A 325 -38.86 -30.58 44.97
CA ASP A 325 -37.99 -31.46 45.82
C ASP A 325 -37.95 -33.00 45.69
N ALA A 326 -36.71 -33.54 45.63
CA ALA A 326 -36.27 -34.71 46.40
C ALA A 326 -34.72 -34.85 46.49
N LEU A 327 -34.25 -35.43 47.59
CA LEU A 327 -32.90 -35.44 48.20
C LEU A 327 -32.14 -36.79 48.06
N GLY A 328 -30.80 -36.74 48.25
CA GLY A 328 -29.96 -37.76 48.95
C GLY A 328 -29.04 -38.64 48.06
N SER A 329 -27.86 -39.16 48.45
CA SER A 329 -26.94 -39.08 49.62
C SER A 329 -25.61 -39.82 49.27
N ILE A 330 -24.51 -39.56 50.02
CA ILE A 330 -23.09 -40.02 49.91
C ILE A 330 -22.88 -41.48 50.45
N PRO A 331 -21.69 -42.16 50.37
CA PRO A 331 -20.59 -41.98 51.36
C PRO A 331 -19.11 -42.27 50.90
N GLN A 332 -18.18 -42.04 51.85
CA GLN A 332 -16.70 -41.92 51.86
C GLN A 332 -15.87 -43.23 51.87
N GLN A 333 -14.52 -43.13 51.66
CA GLN A 333 -13.39 -43.63 52.54
C GLN A 333 -12.01 -43.52 51.81
N SER A 334 -11.03 -42.72 52.30
CA SER A 334 -9.80 -43.03 53.12
C SER A 334 -8.65 -43.71 52.33
N GLU A 335 -7.33 -43.49 52.46
CA GLU A 335 -6.42 -43.25 53.60
C GLU A 335 -5.06 -42.61 53.15
N HIS A 336 -4.34 -41.98 54.07
CA HIS A 336 -2.87 -41.72 54.02
C HIS A 336 -2.15 -42.81 54.85
N PRO A 337 -0.82 -43.05 54.66
CA PRO A 337 0.14 -42.53 55.65
C PRO A 337 1.53 -42.12 55.10
N ALA A 338 2.37 -41.61 56.01
CA ALA A 338 3.59 -40.83 55.81
C ALA A 338 4.92 -41.55 56.14
N ASN A 339 6.03 -40.86 55.84
CA ASN A 339 7.39 -40.86 56.43
C ASN A 339 8.50 -41.74 55.83
N THR A 340 9.61 -41.13 55.36
CA THR A 340 10.93 -41.08 56.05
C THR A 340 11.98 -40.20 55.29
N ALA A 341 12.35 -39.09 55.95
CA ALA A 341 13.63 -38.39 56.16
C ALA A 341 14.71 -38.05 55.07
N CYS A 342 14.98 -36.73 55.03
CA CYS A 342 16.27 -36.01 55.21
C CYS A 342 17.24 -35.65 54.06
N GLY A 343 17.43 -34.31 53.93
CA GLY A 343 18.65 -33.60 53.47
C GLY A 343 18.51 -32.97 52.08
N GLY A 344 18.68 -31.68 51.81
CA GLY A 344 19.04 -30.50 52.60
C GLY A 344 19.34 -29.34 51.62
N LYS A 345 18.82 -28.14 51.94
CA LYS A 345 19.25 -26.79 51.53
C LYS A 345 19.21 -26.35 50.05
N GLY A 346 18.50 -25.23 49.83
CA GLY A 346 18.95 -24.14 48.96
C GLY A 346 18.00 -23.75 47.84
N GLY A 347 16.98 -22.95 48.14
CA GLY A 347 16.04 -22.43 47.13
C GLY A 347 16.52 -21.14 46.45
N VAL A 348 16.03 -20.90 45.23
CA VAL A 348 15.63 -19.58 44.71
C VAL A 348 14.42 -19.81 43.80
N ALA A 349 13.32 -19.13 44.11
CA ALA A 349 12.04 -19.26 43.42
C ALA A 349 12.00 -18.39 42.14
N CYS A 350 11.53 -18.97 41.03
CA CYS A 350 11.01 -18.24 39.87
C CYS A 350 9.54 -17.83 40.14
N PRO A 351 9.13 -16.57 39.96
CA PRO A 351 7.72 -16.22 39.93
C PRO A 351 7.10 -16.56 38.56
N ARG A 352 5.91 -17.15 38.61
CA ARG A 352 4.97 -17.41 37.51
C ARG A 352 4.74 -16.19 36.62
N ARG A 353 4.69 -16.42 35.29
CA ARG A 353 4.12 -15.53 34.27
C ARG A 353 2.65 -15.18 34.59
N PRO A 354 2.23 -13.90 34.48
CA PRO A 354 0.83 -13.56 34.28
C PRO A 354 0.45 -13.73 32.79
N ARG A 355 -0.74 -14.28 32.54
CA ARG A 355 -1.40 -14.29 31.21
C ARG A 355 -1.83 -12.86 30.84
N PRO A 356 -1.77 -12.43 29.56
CA PRO A 356 -2.30 -11.12 29.17
C PRO A 356 -3.83 -11.17 28.98
N CYS A 357 -4.52 -10.19 29.55
CA CYS A 357 -5.95 -9.91 29.33
C CYS A 357 -6.19 -9.21 27.99
N ALA A 358 -7.30 -9.54 27.35
CA ALA A 358 -7.75 -9.07 26.03
C ALA A 358 -8.28 -7.60 26.00
N GLU A 359 -7.89 -6.75 26.95
CA GLU A 359 -8.43 -5.39 27.10
C GLU A 359 -7.51 -4.27 26.57
N GLN A 360 -6.37 -4.61 25.97
CA GLN A 360 -5.39 -3.61 25.51
C GLN A 360 -5.67 -3.03 24.10
N VAL A 361 -6.66 -3.55 23.38
CA VAL A 361 -6.94 -3.13 21.99
C VAL A 361 -7.87 -1.91 21.90
N THR A 362 -8.67 -1.64 22.94
CA THR A 362 -9.68 -0.55 22.91
C THR A 362 -9.16 0.82 23.38
N HIS A 363 -7.93 0.89 23.91
CA HIS A 363 -7.39 2.13 24.52
C HIS A 363 -6.50 2.98 23.60
N LEU A 364 -6.32 2.59 22.33
CA LEU A 364 -5.40 3.24 21.39
C LEU A 364 -5.98 4.50 20.73
N GLU A 365 -7.31 4.63 20.64
CA GLU A 365 -7.97 5.76 19.97
C GLU A 365 -8.17 6.99 20.88
N ASP A 366 -8.20 6.79 22.21
CA ASP A 366 -8.52 7.86 23.17
C ASP A 366 -7.32 8.68 23.68
N LEU A 367 -6.08 8.24 23.43
CA LEU A 367 -4.90 9.04 23.79
C LEU A 367 -4.58 10.20 22.81
N CYS A 368 -5.28 10.27 21.68
CA CYS A 368 -5.13 11.37 20.71
C CYS A 368 -6.03 12.59 20.99
N LYS A 369 -6.86 12.55 22.03
CA LYS A 369 -7.73 13.66 22.42
C LYS A 369 -7.63 13.91 23.92
N GLU A 370 -6.82 14.89 24.34
CA GLU A 370 -7.30 15.97 25.21
C GLU A 370 -6.25 17.04 25.51
N LYS A 371 -6.72 18.29 25.40
CA LYS A 371 -6.55 19.42 26.32
C LYS A 371 -5.21 19.55 27.06
N VAL A 372 -4.32 20.39 26.52
CA VAL A 372 -3.63 21.41 27.33
C VAL A 372 -3.39 22.65 26.47
N LEU A 373 -4.34 23.59 26.48
CA LEU A 373 -4.09 24.99 26.11
C LEU A 373 -4.77 25.85 27.17
N SER A 374 -4.05 26.17 28.23
CA SER A 374 -4.26 27.41 28.99
C SER A 374 -3.20 27.55 30.07
N ASN A 375 -2.50 28.69 30.03
CA ASN A 375 -1.77 29.34 31.12
C ASN A 375 -0.28 29.01 31.26
N LEU A 376 0.60 29.86 30.70
CA LEU A 376 1.45 30.80 31.46
C LEU A 376 2.22 31.75 30.50
N PRO A 377 2.68 32.93 30.98
CA PRO A 377 2.97 34.11 30.15
C PRO A 377 4.39 34.18 29.59
N SER A 378 4.49 35.00 28.55
CA SER A 378 5.65 35.51 27.80
C SER A 378 6.85 35.94 28.63
N SER A 379 8.06 35.56 28.19
CA SER A 379 9.21 36.48 28.15
C SER A 379 10.40 35.93 27.33
N ALA A 380 10.90 36.80 26.45
CA ALA A 380 12.19 36.86 25.75
C ALA A 380 12.29 36.37 24.28
N PRO A 381 13.02 37.11 23.41
CA PRO A 381 12.75 37.18 21.98
C PRO A 381 13.74 36.35 21.15
N LEU A 382 13.25 35.60 20.17
CA LEU A 382 14.10 35.02 19.12
C LEU A 382 13.50 35.36 17.75
N VAL A 383 14.30 36.16 17.02
CA VAL A 383 14.44 36.25 15.56
C VAL A 383 13.19 35.91 14.74
N GLN A 384 12.63 36.96 14.12
CA GLN A 384 11.48 36.91 13.22
C GLN A 384 11.66 35.86 12.10
N LEU A 385 10.91 34.76 12.20
CA LEU A 385 10.60 33.87 11.08
C LEU A 385 9.52 34.55 10.21
N PRO A 386 9.64 34.58 8.86
CA PRO A 386 8.61 35.16 8.02
C PRO A 386 7.33 34.31 8.05
N CYS A 387 6.27 34.87 8.65
CA CYS A 387 4.84 34.67 8.40
C CYS A 387 4.33 33.27 7.97
N LEU A 388 3.97 32.44 8.95
CA LEU A 388 3.04 31.31 8.79
C LEU A 388 1.62 31.84 8.54
N LYS A 389 1.17 31.85 7.28
CA LYS A 389 -0.27 31.87 6.97
C LYS A 389 -0.85 30.52 7.39
N GLU A 390 -1.97 30.51 8.12
CA GLU A 390 -2.57 29.35 8.81
C GLU A 390 -2.49 28.01 8.03
N PRO A 391 -1.53 27.13 8.35
CA PRO A 391 -1.31 25.87 7.61
C PRO A 391 -2.18 24.71 8.13
N VAL A 392 -3.09 24.96 9.08
CA VAL A 392 -3.79 23.92 9.84
C VAL A 392 -4.69 23.02 8.95
N LYS A 393 -5.00 23.46 7.72
CA LYS A 393 -5.78 22.67 6.74
C LYS A 393 -4.94 21.68 5.94
N THR A 394 -3.69 22.02 5.60
CA THR A 394 -2.79 21.22 4.76
C THR A 394 -2.15 20.03 5.49
N LEU A 395 -1.91 20.16 6.81
CA LEU A 395 -1.10 19.20 7.59
C LEU A 395 -1.58 17.75 7.56
N ARG A 396 -2.90 17.50 7.51
CA ARG A 396 -3.44 16.13 7.53
C ARG A 396 -3.24 15.42 6.20
N PHE A 397 -3.38 16.15 5.10
CA PHE A 397 -3.17 15.57 3.79
C PHE A 397 -1.68 15.44 3.46
N LEU A 398 -0.84 16.33 4.00
CA LEU A 398 0.60 16.15 3.88
C LEU A 398 1.03 14.79 4.40
N HIS A 399 0.48 14.31 5.52
CA HIS A 399 0.72 12.93 5.95
C HIS A 399 0.37 11.90 4.86
N TRP A 400 -0.77 12.03 4.17
CA TRP A 400 -1.11 11.13 3.06
C TRP A 400 -0.11 11.23 1.91
N ALA A 401 0.31 12.44 1.56
CA ALA A 401 1.29 12.67 0.51
C ALA A 401 2.67 12.07 0.86
N LEU A 402 3.14 12.25 2.10
CA LEU A 402 4.39 11.65 2.57
C LEU A 402 4.26 10.13 2.66
N SER A 403 3.16 9.59 3.20
CA SER A 403 2.88 8.15 3.22
C SER A 403 2.89 7.50 1.82
N ALA A 404 2.59 8.27 0.78
CA ALA A 404 2.58 7.80 -0.60
C ALA A 404 3.92 7.96 -1.32
N GLU A 405 4.86 8.73 -0.76
CA GLU A 405 6.03 9.17 -1.50
C GLU A 405 6.99 8.03 -1.82
N THR A 406 7.24 7.11 -0.87
CA THR A 406 8.06 5.92 -1.12
C THR A 406 7.44 5.05 -2.21
N CYS A 407 6.11 4.89 -2.17
CA CYS A 407 5.32 4.20 -3.19
C CYS A 407 5.40 4.90 -4.55
N ALA A 408 5.56 6.22 -4.57
CA ALA A 408 5.65 7.02 -5.79
C ALA A 408 7.08 7.13 -6.35
N GLY A 409 8.08 6.46 -5.79
CA GLY A 409 9.46 6.58 -6.26
C GLY A 409 10.14 7.89 -5.89
N ARG A 410 9.71 8.51 -4.78
CA ARG A 410 10.31 9.68 -4.10
C ARG A 410 10.41 11.00 -4.93
N PRO A 411 9.33 11.45 -5.60
CA PRO A 411 9.35 12.67 -6.40
C PRO A 411 9.56 13.95 -5.56
N PHE A 412 9.01 14.02 -4.35
CA PHE A 412 9.15 15.20 -3.50
C PHE A 412 10.58 15.32 -2.94
N ARG A 413 11.19 14.21 -2.52
CA ARG A 413 12.60 14.14 -2.15
C ARG A 413 13.53 14.55 -3.30
N ASP A 414 13.28 14.07 -4.52
CA ASP A 414 14.07 14.46 -5.70
C ASP A 414 13.92 15.96 -6.00
N PHE A 415 12.75 16.55 -5.76
CA PHE A 415 12.56 18.01 -5.80
C PHE A 415 13.40 18.74 -4.73
N LEU A 416 13.35 18.31 -3.46
CA LEU A 416 14.14 18.92 -2.37
C LEU A 416 15.65 18.85 -2.66
N LYS A 417 16.13 17.72 -3.18
CA LYS A 417 17.53 17.54 -3.60
C LYS A 417 17.93 18.50 -4.71
N ARG A 418 17.09 18.66 -5.75
CA ARG A 418 17.36 19.62 -6.84
C ARG A 418 17.44 21.07 -6.34
N GLN A 419 16.75 21.39 -5.25
CA GLN A 419 16.78 22.70 -4.60
C GLN A 419 17.88 22.84 -3.54
N ASN A 420 18.79 21.85 -3.42
CA ASN A 420 19.86 21.79 -2.40
C ASN A 420 19.34 21.95 -0.95
N ARG A 421 18.16 21.40 -0.66
CA ARG A 421 17.51 21.42 0.66
C ARG A 421 17.93 20.19 1.48
N SER A 422 19.15 20.19 2.01
CA SER A 422 19.74 19.04 2.73
C SER A 422 18.95 18.69 3.99
N MET A 423 18.64 19.68 4.83
CA MET A 423 17.91 19.52 6.09
C MET A 423 16.50 18.96 5.85
N GLU A 424 15.75 19.52 4.90
CA GLU A 424 14.41 19.05 4.57
C GLU A 424 14.42 17.63 4.00
N THR A 425 15.42 17.32 3.16
CA THR A 425 15.64 15.95 2.65
C THR A 425 15.91 14.98 3.80
N HIS A 426 16.72 15.40 4.79
CA HIS A 426 17.06 14.59 5.95
C HIS A 426 15.85 14.36 6.88
N LEU A 427 15.03 15.39 7.12
CA LEU A 427 13.76 15.27 7.85
C LEU A 427 12.79 14.32 7.15
N LEU A 428 12.72 14.39 5.82
CA LEU A 428 11.87 13.54 5.03
C LEU A 428 12.32 12.07 5.06
N ASP A 429 13.62 11.83 4.94
CA ASP A 429 14.21 10.49 5.06
C ASP A 429 13.98 9.90 6.47
N LEU A 430 14.08 10.70 7.54
CA LEU A 430 13.69 10.29 8.89
C LEU A 430 12.20 9.92 8.97
N TRP A 431 11.31 10.74 8.38
CA TRP A 431 9.87 10.47 8.37
C TRP A 431 9.56 9.11 7.74
N HIS A 432 10.21 8.80 6.60
CA HIS A 432 10.04 7.53 5.89
C HIS A 432 10.63 6.35 6.65
N ASP A 433 11.83 6.48 7.20
CA ASP A 433 12.44 5.39 7.97
C ASP A 433 11.61 5.07 9.25
N LEU A 434 10.99 6.09 9.87
CA LEU A 434 10.04 5.90 10.96
C LEU A 434 8.76 5.18 10.51
N GLU A 435 8.23 5.52 9.33
CA GLU A 435 7.05 4.84 8.74
C GLU A 435 7.36 3.38 8.39
N GLU A 436 8.54 3.09 7.81
CA GLU A 436 8.99 1.73 7.52
C GLU A 436 9.24 0.90 8.79
N PHE A 437 9.58 1.54 9.91
CA PHE A 437 9.80 0.85 11.18
C PHE A 437 8.48 0.37 11.83
N LEU A 438 7.37 1.07 11.62
CA LEU A 438 6.08 0.79 12.27
C LEU A 438 5.56 -0.63 12.02
N PRO A 439 5.44 -1.14 10.77
CA PRO A 439 4.96 -2.50 10.54
C PRO A 439 5.87 -3.55 11.17
N VAL A 440 7.19 -3.32 11.11
CA VAL A 440 8.20 -4.26 11.62
C VAL A 440 8.07 -4.40 13.14
N VAL A 441 7.81 -3.31 13.87
CA VAL A 441 7.71 -3.31 15.34
C VAL A 441 6.33 -3.76 15.84
N LEU A 442 5.27 -3.52 15.06
CA LEU A 442 3.89 -3.88 15.43
C LEU A 442 3.53 -5.33 15.08
N ASP A 443 4.20 -5.96 14.12
CA ASP A 443 3.95 -7.36 13.75
C ASP A 443 4.61 -8.33 14.74
N SER A 444 3.88 -8.72 15.80
CA SER A 444 4.34 -9.68 16.81
C SER A 444 4.42 -11.13 16.32
N GLY A 445 3.93 -11.44 15.11
CA GLY A 445 3.79 -12.81 14.59
C GLY A 445 5.01 -13.34 13.83
N ARG A 446 5.89 -12.46 13.33
CA ARG A 446 7.12 -12.91 12.66
C ARG A 446 8.23 -13.14 13.70
N GLU A 447 8.57 -14.40 13.96
CA GLU A 447 9.77 -14.82 14.72
C GLU A 447 11.06 -14.16 14.19
N ASN A 448 11.01 -13.69 12.94
CA ASN A 448 12.11 -13.08 12.21
C ASN A 448 12.24 -11.55 12.43
N SER A 449 11.33 -10.93 13.17
CA SER A 449 11.23 -9.46 13.30
C SER A 449 12.24 -8.84 14.26
N PHE A 450 12.76 -9.57 15.26
CA PHE A 450 13.63 -8.96 16.29
C PHE A 450 14.90 -8.34 15.71
N PHE A 451 15.66 -9.09 14.90
CA PHE A 451 16.90 -8.59 14.29
C PHE A 451 16.63 -7.43 13.34
N LEU A 452 15.54 -7.50 12.55
CA LEU A 452 15.16 -6.43 11.64
C LEU A 452 14.74 -5.16 12.38
N ARG A 453 14.00 -5.28 13.50
CA ARG A 453 13.66 -4.14 14.37
C ARG A 453 14.93 -3.49 14.91
N HIS A 454 15.84 -4.28 15.45
CA HIS A 454 17.07 -3.75 16.02
C HIS A 454 17.94 -3.07 14.96
N LEU A 455 18.11 -3.70 13.79
CA LEU A 455 18.86 -3.14 12.68
C LEU A 455 18.27 -1.81 12.18
N THR A 456 16.96 -1.76 11.98
CA THR A 456 16.29 -0.53 11.49
C THR A 456 16.29 0.56 12.55
N GLY A 457 16.07 0.21 13.82
CA GLY A 457 16.10 1.14 14.95
C GLY A 457 17.49 1.74 15.17
N ASP A 458 18.54 0.91 15.17
CA ASP A 458 19.94 1.34 15.26
C ASP A 458 20.34 2.24 14.08
N LYS A 459 19.94 1.88 12.85
CA LYS A 459 20.14 2.72 11.66
C LYS A 459 19.51 4.10 11.85
N ILE A 460 18.27 4.18 12.29
CA ILE A 460 17.58 5.46 12.52
C ILE A 460 18.35 6.30 13.54
N CYS A 461 18.76 5.71 14.66
CA CYS A 461 19.45 6.43 15.70
C CYS A 461 20.80 6.99 15.23
N LYS A 462 21.63 6.16 14.57
CA LYS A 462 22.95 6.57 14.06
C LYS A 462 22.86 7.58 12.93
N THR A 463 21.85 7.46 12.07
CA THR A 463 21.73 8.31 10.89
C THR A 463 21.15 9.69 11.23
N TYR A 464 20.20 9.77 12.17
CA TYR A 464 19.41 11.00 12.39
C TYR A 464 19.44 11.54 13.82
N LEU A 465 19.69 10.71 14.84
CA LEU A 465 19.48 11.09 16.25
C LEU A 465 20.78 11.21 17.06
N GLU A 466 21.93 10.85 16.48
CA GLU A 466 23.23 10.91 17.13
C GLU A 466 23.71 12.36 17.28
N GLU A 467 24.18 12.73 18.48
CA GLU A 467 24.53 14.13 18.84
C GLU A 467 25.72 14.69 18.05
N ASP A 468 26.57 13.80 17.49
CA ASP A 468 27.74 14.14 16.67
C ASP A 468 27.41 14.41 15.18
N SER A 469 26.13 14.27 14.79
CA SER A 469 25.69 14.72 13.47
C SER A 469 25.86 16.24 13.38
N SER A 470 26.58 16.71 12.36
CA SER A 470 26.97 18.12 12.20
C SER A 470 25.78 19.08 12.05
N GLU A 471 24.56 18.59 11.87
CA GLU A 471 23.33 19.37 11.77
C GLU A 471 22.27 18.86 12.77
N LYS A 472 22.01 19.63 13.83
CA LYS A 472 20.93 19.30 14.78
C LYS A 472 19.57 19.40 14.09
N LEU A 473 18.79 18.32 14.16
CA LEU A 473 17.42 18.31 13.65
C LEU A 473 16.55 19.38 14.33
N PRO A 474 15.75 20.15 13.58
CA PRO A 474 14.84 21.17 14.11
C PRO A 474 13.55 20.56 14.70
N LEU A 475 13.69 19.50 15.48
CA LEU A 475 12.60 18.83 16.19
C LEU A 475 12.70 19.10 17.70
N ASN A 476 11.62 18.87 18.44
CA ASN A 476 11.65 19.04 19.88
C ASN A 476 12.66 18.08 20.53
N THR A 477 13.54 18.60 21.39
CA THR A 477 14.60 17.80 22.04
C THR A 477 14.04 16.61 22.82
N ARG A 478 12.91 16.79 23.52
CA ARG A 478 12.23 15.68 24.21
C ARG A 478 11.75 14.60 23.25
N THR A 479 11.28 14.99 22.07
CA THR A 479 10.88 14.05 21.01
C THR A 479 12.08 13.23 20.55
N LEU A 480 13.21 13.87 20.26
CA LEU A 480 14.45 13.20 19.82
C LEU A 480 14.98 12.23 20.89
N THR A 481 15.11 12.67 22.14
CA THR A 481 15.60 11.81 23.24
C THR A 481 14.68 10.62 23.48
N CYS A 482 13.37 10.81 23.46
CA CYS A 482 12.41 9.71 23.65
C CYS A 482 12.36 8.73 22.47
N LEU A 483 12.64 9.20 21.25
CA LEU A 483 12.83 8.31 20.09
C LEU A 483 14.09 7.47 20.27
N TRP A 484 15.24 8.12 20.52
CA TRP A 484 16.53 7.44 20.65
C TRP A 484 16.50 6.33 21.70
N ASN A 485 15.95 6.62 22.89
CA ASN A 485 15.87 5.68 24.00
C ASN A 485 15.07 4.40 23.73
N ARG A 486 14.17 4.39 22.73
CA ARG A 486 13.32 3.23 22.39
C ARG A 486 13.77 2.56 21.11
N LEU A 487 14.07 3.36 20.08
CA LEU A 487 14.47 2.86 18.77
C LEU A 487 15.81 2.13 18.81
N MET A 488 16.77 2.58 19.65
CA MET A 488 18.05 1.86 19.83
C MET A 488 17.87 0.40 20.25
N PHE A 489 16.79 0.07 20.96
CA PHE A 489 16.49 -1.29 21.39
C PHE A 489 15.50 -2.02 20.48
N GLY A 490 15.12 -1.42 19.35
CA GLY A 490 14.12 -1.97 18.43
C GLY A 490 12.71 -2.00 19.03
N GLU A 491 12.43 -1.17 20.04
CA GLU A 491 11.13 -1.09 20.71
C GLU A 491 10.21 -0.06 20.05
N PHE A 492 8.90 -0.27 20.18
CA PHE A 492 7.90 0.70 19.73
C PHE A 492 7.98 1.97 20.59
N SER A 493 7.86 3.14 19.92
CA SER A 493 7.79 4.43 20.59
C SER A 493 6.60 5.24 20.09
N PRO A 494 5.67 5.66 20.98
CA PRO A 494 4.56 6.54 20.57
C PRO A 494 5.06 7.92 20.11
N TRP A 495 6.31 8.27 20.40
CA TRP A 495 6.96 9.50 19.93
C TRP A 495 7.21 9.51 18.41
N ILE A 496 7.10 8.36 17.74
CA ILE A 496 7.14 8.26 16.28
C ILE A 496 6.09 9.19 15.66
N PHE A 497 4.83 9.07 16.09
CA PHE A 497 3.73 9.89 15.57
C PHE A 497 3.90 11.38 15.89
N ARG A 498 4.53 11.70 17.03
CA ARG A 498 4.83 13.09 17.39
C ARG A 498 5.91 13.67 16.48
N ALA A 499 7.00 12.94 16.25
CA ALA A 499 8.05 13.35 15.32
C ALA A 499 7.51 13.51 13.90
N GLN A 500 6.73 12.54 13.40
CA GLN A 500 6.07 12.63 12.10
C GLN A 500 5.20 13.89 11.98
N LYS A 501 4.43 14.24 13.02
CA LYS A 501 3.63 15.47 13.04
C LYS A 501 4.49 16.74 13.06
N GLU A 502 5.59 16.76 13.79
CA GLU A 502 6.53 17.88 13.81
C GLU A 502 7.20 18.06 12.44
N ILE A 503 7.67 16.97 11.82
CA ILE A 503 8.23 16.96 10.46
C ILE A 503 7.22 17.44 9.42
N CYS A 504 5.97 16.96 9.46
CA CYS A 504 4.91 17.45 8.56
C CYS A 504 4.72 18.98 8.67
N LYS A 505 4.82 19.56 9.87
CA LYS A 505 4.73 21.03 10.00
C LYS A 505 5.88 21.73 9.30
N MET A 506 7.09 21.20 9.42
CA MET A 506 8.29 21.78 8.80
C MET A 506 8.26 21.65 7.27
N LEU A 507 7.78 20.51 6.75
CA LEU A 507 7.77 20.23 5.31
C LEU A 507 6.58 20.84 4.56
N CYS A 508 5.59 21.40 5.27
CA CYS A 508 4.34 21.87 4.67
C CYS A 508 4.55 22.91 3.57
N CYS A 509 5.32 23.97 3.82
CA CYS A 509 5.57 25.02 2.83
C CYS A 509 6.31 24.48 1.60
N PHE A 510 7.28 23.58 1.81
CA PHE A 510 8.04 22.97 0.72
C PHE A 510 7.20 22.03 -0.14
N TYR A 511 6.23 21.34 0.45
CA TYR A 511 5.28 20.54 -0.32
C TYR A 511 4.36 21.43 -1.17
N GLU A 512 3.96 22.59 -0.67
CA GLU A 512 3.21 23.58 -1.45
C GLU A 512 4.04 24.12 -2.63
N GLU A 513 5.34 24.37 -2.43
CA GLU A 513 6.29 24.73 -3.50
C GLU A 513 6.45 23.60 -4.54
N PHE A 514 6.52 22.34 -4.08
CA PHE A 514 6.59 21.18 -4.95
C PHE A 514 5.34 21.05 -5.83
N LEU A 515 4.14 21.25 -5.27
CA LEU A 515 2.92 21.25 -6.07
C LEU A 515 2.89 22.38 -7.10
N ALA A 516 3.43 23.56 -6.77
CA ALA A 516 3.55 24.65 -7.71
C ALA A 516 4.58 24.37 -8.83
N ASP A 517 5.69 23.68 -8.53
CA ASP A 517 6.64 23.18 -9.54
C ASP A 517 5.98 22.16 -10.47
N ASP A 518 5.25 21.20 -9.91
CA ASP A 518 4.51 20.19 -10.68
C ASP A 518 3.49 20.84 -11.62
N ASP A 519 2.68 21.79 -11.11
CA ASP A 519 1.73 22.57 -11.91
C ASP A 519 2.42 23.32 -13.05
N ARG A 520 3.54 23.99 -12.76
CA ARG A 520 4.32 24.72 -13.76
C ARG A 520 4.84 23.80 -14.85
N THR A 521 5.44 22.67 -14.50
CA THR A 521 5.97 21.73 -15.50
C THR A 521 4.86 21.12 -16.35
N PHE A 522 3.71 20.81 -15.76
CA PHE A 522 2.55 20.31 -16.49
C PHE A 522 2.02 21.32 -17.49
N LEU A 523 1.78 22.56 -17.06
CA LEU A 523 1.27 23.63 -17.92
C LEU A 523 2.24 24.01 -19.05
N GLN A 524 3.55 23.95 -18.82
CA GLN A 524 4.55 24.18 -19.87
C GLN A 524 4.41 23.22 -21.06
N PHE A 525 4.02 21.96 -20.79
CA PHE A 525 3.75 20.98 -21.84
C PHE A 525 2.37 21.19 -22.46
N MET A 526 1.35 21.45 -21.65
CA MET A 526 -0.02 21.61 -22.14
C MET A 526 -0.22 22.89 -22.95
N CYS A 527 0.60 23.93 -22.71
CA CYS A 527 0.43 25.27 -23.30
C CYS A 527 1.79 25.94 -23.59
N PRO A 528 2.57 25.46 -24.58
CA PRO A 528 3.83 26.08 -24.93
C PRO A 528 3.59 27.43 -25.62
N GLY A 529 3.72 28.54 -24.88
CA GLY A 529 3.83 29.89 -25.46
C GLY A 529 2.80 30.94 -25.05
N ASN A 530 1.88 30.67 -24.12
CA ASN A 530 1.00 31.72 -23.58
C ASN A 530 1.37 32.02 -22.11
N ASP A 531 1.74 33.27 -21.82
CA ASP A 531 1.57 33.81 -20.48
C ASP A 531 0.08 33.74 -20.16
N VAL A 532 -0.29 32.82 -19.27
CA VAL A 532 -1.68 32.63 -18.84
C VAL A 532 -2.13 33.95 -18.22
N PRO A 533 -3.09 34.69 -18.83
CA PRO A 533 -3.63 35.87 -18.19
C PRO A 533 -4.36 35.41 -16.92
N VAL A 534 -4.10 36.06 -15.79
CA VAL A 534 -4.85 35.82 -14.55
C VAL A 534 -6.28 36.33 -14.76
N PRO A 535 -7.31 35.47 -14.87
CA PRO A 535 -8.69 35.92 -14.95
C PRO A 535 -9.23 36.12 -13.53
N GLU A 536 -10.14 37.08 -13.39
CA GLU A 536 -10.81 37.41 -12.14
C GLU A 536 -11.63 36.25 -11.56
N LYS A 537 -11.79 36.31 -10.24
CA LYS A 537 -12.40 35.28 -9.40
C LYS A 537 -13.87 35.06 -9.74
N GLN A 538 -14.19 33.94 -10.38
CA GLN A 538 -15.49 33.28 -10.23
C GLN A 538 -15.26 31.86 -9.71
N GLY A 539 -15.58 31.62 -8.43
CA GLY A 539 -15.46 30.32 -7.81
C GLY A 539 -16.70 29.47 -8.12
N HIS A 540 -16.60 28.59 -9.12
CA HIS A 540 -17.51 27.45 -9.17
C HIS A 540 -16.96 26.30 -8.33
N THR A 541 -17.82 25.82 -7.44
CA THR A 541 -17.60 24.66 -6.59
C THR A 541 -17.57 23.43 -7.48
N ALA A 542 -16.48 22.66 -7.42
CA ALA A 542 -16.55 21.28 -7.88
C ALA A 542 -17.66 20.61 -7.04
N ASP A 543 -18.47 19.76 -7.65
CA ASP A 543 -19.57 19.12 -6.94
C ASP A 543 -19.01 18.37 -5.73
N ARG A 544 -19.69 18.49 -4.58
CA ARG A 544 -19.27 17.84 -3.33
C ARG A 544 -19.17 16.33 -3.54
N GLY A 545 -20.01 15.77 -4.41
CA GLY A 545 -19.99 14.37 -4.83
C GLY A 545 -18.69 13.98 -5.55
N GLU A 546 -18.26 14.74 -6.55
CA GLU A 546 -17.02 14.47 -7.31
C GLU A 546 -15.77 14.50 -6.40
N CYS A 547 -15.68 15.49 -5.51
CA CYS A 547 -14.57 15.59 -4.57
C CYS A 547 -14.55 14.44 -3.56
N PHE A 548 -15.72 13.90 -3.18
CA PHE A 548 -15.82 12.73 -2.32
C PHE A 548 -15.31 11.47 -3.04
N LEU A 549 -15.80 11.19 -4.25
CA LEU A 549 -15.35 10.05 -5.06
C LEU A 549 -13.84 10.09 -5.32
N LEU A 550 -13.32 11.27 -5.61
CA LEU A 550 -11.88 11.45 -5.76
C LEU A 550 -11.10 11.19 -4.47
N SER A 551 -11.62 11.63 -3.32
CA SER A 551 -10.99 11.36 -2.03
C SER A 551 -10.92 9.87 -1.71
N GLN A 552 -11.97 9.13 -2.09
CA GLN A 552 -12.06 7.69 -1.93
C GLN A 552 -11.08 6.99 -2.87
N ARG A 553 -11.04 7.41 -4.14
CA ARG A 553 -10.09 6.92 -5.14
C ARG A 553 -8.64 7.05 -4.65
N ILE A 554 -8.26 8.23 -4.18
CA ILE A 554 -6.91 8.53 -3.65
C ILE A 554 -6.59 7.68 -2.42
N ASN A 555 -7.58 7.47 -1.55
CA ASN A 555 -7.39 6.65 -0.36
C ASN A 555 -7.14 5.19 -0.75
N GLN A 556 -7.94 4.63 -1.67
CA GLN A 556 -7.77 3.24 -2.09
C GLN A 556 -6.47 3.01 -2.86
N THR A 557 -6.09 3.91 -3.77
CA THR A 557 -4.80 3.82 -4.48
C THR A 557 -3.62 3.86 -3.51
N LEU A 558 -3.71 4.68 -2.45
CA LEU A 558 -2.72 4.71 -1.39
C LEU A 558 -2.66 3.38 -0.64
N LYS A 559 -3.80 2.84 -0.19
CA LYS A 559 -3.85 1.55 0.52
C LYS A 559 -3.27 0.42 -0.31
N LEU A 560 -3.68 0.33 -1.58
CA LEU A 560 -3.21 -0.68 -2.51
C LEU A 560 -1.70 -0.59 -2.72
N SER A 561 -1.19 0.62 -2.95
CA SER A 561 0.24 0.85 -3.16
C SER A 561 1.06 0.55 -1.90
N GLN A 562 0.56 0.90 -0.71
CA GLN A 562 1.21 0.60 0.57
C GLN A 562 1.23 -0.90 0.88
N ALA A 563 0.13 -1.61 0.57
CA ALA A 563 0.04 -3.05 0.74
C ALA A 563 1.06 -3.78 -0.15
N LEU A 564 1.17 -3.37 -1.43
CA LEU A 564 2.18 -3.90 -2.33
C LEU A 564 3.60 -3.47 -1.97
N HIS A 565 3.78 -2.26 -1.42
CA HIS A 565 5.08 -1.81 -0.92
C HIS A 565 5.54 -2.54 0.35
N GLY A 566 4.61 -3.06 1.16
CA GLY A 566 4.89 -3.72 2.43
C GLY A 566 4.89 -2.78 3.65
N THR A 567 4.43 -1.53 3.50
CA THR A 567 4.27 -0.57 4.61
C THR A 567 2.91 -0.67 5.30
N ARG A 568 1.97 -1.42 4.71
CA ARG A 568 0.69 -1.76 5.32
C ARG A 568 0.52 -3.28 5.29
N ASN A 569 -0.08 -3.84 6.33
CA ASN A 569 -0.43 -5.25 6.34
C ASN A 569 -1.42 -5.53 5.21
N LEU A 570 -1.20 -6.64 4.51
CA LEU A 570 -2.19 -7.19 3.60
C LEU A 570 -3.38 -7.62 4.45
N GLU A 571 -4.56 -7.13 4.08
CA GLU A 571 -5.83 -7.55 4.70
C GLU A 571 -6.13 -8.97 4.21
N ASP A 572 -6.70 -9.82 5.08
CA ASP A 572 -7.11 -11.16 4.71
C ASP A 572 -8.10 -11.12 3.53
N VAL A 573 -8.06 -12.15 2.69
CA VAL A 573 -8.97 -12.26 1.55
C VAL A 573 -10.41 -12.33 2.08
N SER A 574 -11.19 -11.31 1.73
CA SER A 574 -12.58 -11.10 2.16
C SER A 574 -13.54 -11.18 0.98
N SER A 575 -14.84 -11.29 1.26
CA SER A 575 -15.93 -11.21 0.25
C SER A 575 -15.77 -9.98 -0.68
N GLU A 576 -15.35 -8.83 -0.14
CA GLU A 576 -15.09 -7.62 -0.93
C GLU A 576 -14.06 -7.84 -2.05
N HIS A 577 -13.03 -8.68 -1.83
CA HIS A 577 -12.02 -8.96 -2.85
C HIS A 577 -12.60 -9.71 -4.06
N TRP A 578 -13.54 -10.63 -3.82
CA TRP A 578 -14.20 -11.40 -4.86
C TRP A 578 -15.20 -10.54 -5.65
N GLN A 579 -15.93 -9.67 -4.96
CA GLN A 579 -16.83 -8.71 -5.60
C GLN A 579 -16.06 -7.72 -6.48
N LEU A 580 -14.88 -7.26 -6.03
CA LEU A 580 -13.98 -6.45 -6.85
C LEU A 580 -13.46 -7.22 -8.06
N LEU A 581 -13.09 -8.49 -7.91
CA LEU A 581 -12.66 -9.33 -9.03
C LEU A 581 -13.77 -9.47 -10.08
N ALA A 582 -15.02 -9.63 -9.65
CA ALA A 582 -16.19 -9.71 -10.52
C ALA A 582 -16.48 -8.41 -11.28
N ALA A 583 -16.38 -7.27 -10.61
CA ALA A 583 -16.66 -5.96 -11.20
C ALA A 583 -15.51 -5.41 -12.05
N ARG A 584 -14.29 -5.95 -11.91
CA ARG A 584 -13.08 -5.37 -12.50
C ARG A 584 -13.00 -5.56 -14.01
N ASP A 585 -12.93 -4.42 -14.70
CA ASP A 585 -12.59 -4.33 -16.11
C ASP A 585 -11.35 -3.44 -16.30
N LEU A 586 -10.22 -4.04 -16.71
CA LEU A 586 -8.96 -3.33 -16.94
C LEU A 586 -9.10 -2.24 -18.02
N GLN A 587 -10.02 -2.41 -18.98
CA GLN A 587 -10.24 -1.46 -20.06
C GLN A 587 -11.03 -0.22 -19.63
N LYS A 588 -11.74 -0.31 -18.50
CA LYS A 588 -12.56 0.76 -17.93
C LYS A 588 -11.92 1.38 -16.69
N GLY A 589 -10.60 1.54 -16.70
CA GLY A 589 -9.87 2.16 -15.57
C GLY A 589 -9.48 1.17 -14.48
N GLY A 590 -9.78 -0.12 -14.67
CA GLY A 590 -9.24 -1.23 -13.90
C GLY A 590 -9.57 -1.20 -12.41
N SER A 591 -8.57 -1.56 -11.63
CA SER A 591 -8.61 -1.74 -10.18
C SER A 591 -9.14 -0.52 -9.44
N ILE A 592 -8.79 0.68 -9.90
CA ILE A 592 -9.16 1.93 -9.24
C ILE A 592 -10.65 2.25 -9.46
N GLN A 593 -11.13 2.04 -10.69
CA GLN A 593 -12.51 2.35 -11.05
C GLN A 593 -13.47 1.34 -10.42
N ALA A 594 -13.13 0.05 -10.44
CA ALA A 594 -13.91 -1.00 -9.81
C ALA A 594 -14.14 -0.76 -8.31
N GLU A 595 -13.10 -0.32 -7.58
CA GLU A 595 -13.23 0.01 -6.14
C GLU A 595 -14.08 1.25 -5.87
N VAL A 596 -14.07 2.24 -6.77
CA VAL A 596 -14.90 3.44 -6.61
C VAL A 596 -16.38 3.10 -6.86
N GLU A 597 -16.67 2.31 -7.88
CA GLU A 597 -18.04 1.91 -8.25
C GLU A 597 -18.68 0.99 -7.21
N LEU A 598 -17.93 0.03 -6.66
CA LEU A 598 -18.46 -0.91 -5.66
C LEU A 598 -18.87 -0.21 -4.35
N LEU A 599 -18.13 0.83 -3.97
CA LEU A 599 -18.43 1.66 -2.82
C LEU A 599 -19.60 2.63 -3.05
N GLN A 600 -19.91 2.98 -4.31
CA GLN A 600 -21.12 3.72 -4.65
C GLN A 600 -22.37 2.85 -4.53
N CYS A 601 -22.27 1.55 -4.87
CA CYS A 601 -23.39 0.61 -4.77
C CYS A 601 -23.73 0.18 -3.33
N SER A 602 -22.81 0.39 -2.37
CA SER A 602 -22.99 0.02 -0.95
C SER A 602 -23.44 1.19 -0.05
N THR A 603 -23.53 2.41 -0.61
CA THR A 603 -24.07 3.62 0.04
C THR A 603 -25.44 3.96 -0.50
#